data_AF-A0A969JMV9-F1
#
_entry.id   AF-A0A969JMV9-F1
#
_cell.length_a   1.000
_cell.length_b   1.000
_cell.length_c   1.000
_cell.angle_alpha   90.00
_cell.angle_beta   90.00
_cell.angle_gamma   90.00
#
_symmetry.space_group_name_H-M   'P 1'
#
loop_
_entity.id
_entity.type
_entity.pdbx_description
1 polymer ?
#
loop_
_entity_poly.entity_id
_entity_poly.type
_entity_poly.pdbx_seq_one_letter_code
_entity_poly.pdbx_strand_id
1 'polypeptide(L)'
;MTINDLKQGIATWRFTRERIINLSIGFSAVLIYEFIARPFYRPYIYKNNINDFHLADTIGNSLGTIATVFVLIGFIGQGRSQHLFLIKTIAISVAVYEIAHPLLGKPIDPWDILATILTGGFCLVLYKFIHPIK
;
A
#
# COMPACT_ATOMS: atom_id res chain seq x y z
N MET A 1 -14.54 -7.99 11.38
CA MET A 1 -15.27 -7.57 10.17
C MET A 1 -15.94 -8.80 9.60
N THR A 2 -17.26 -8.80 9.52
CA THR A 2 -18.05 -9.89 8.95
C THR A 2 -18.33 -9.61 7.46
N ILE A 3 -18.78 -10.63 6.72
CA ILE A 3 -19.22 -10.48 5.33
C ILE A 3 -20.42 -9.52 5.23
N ASN A 4 -21.29 -9.50 6.25
CA ASN A 4 -22.44 -8.62 6.30
C ASN A 4 -22.02 -7.15 6.45
N ASP A 5 -21.02 -6.87 7.29
CA ASP A 5 -20.45 -5.52 7.44
C ASP A 5 -19.88 -5.01 6.10
N LEU A 6 -19.20 -5.89 5.35
CA LEU A 6 -18.67 -5.56 4.03
C LEU A 6 -19.78 -5.20 3.04
N LYS A 7 -20.81 -6.05 2.94
CA LYS A 7 -21.95 -5.82 2.03
C LYS A 7 -22.66 -4.51 2.35
N GLN A 8 -22.91 -4.23 3.63
CA GLN A 8 -23.54 -2.99 4.06
C GLN A 8 -22.67 -1.77 3.73
N GLY A 9 -21.35 -1.88 3.87
CA GLY A 9 -20.41 -0.81 3.52
C GLY A 9 -20.35 -0.46 2.06
N ILE A 10 -20.50 -1.47 1.19
CA ILE A 10 -20.58 -1.28 -0.25
C ILE A 10 -21.93 -0.66 -0.62
N ALA A 11 -23.04 -1.13 -0.02
CA ALA A 11 -24.37 -0.59 -0.30
C ALA A 11 -24.55 0.87 0.15
N THR A 12 -23.89 1.27 1.25
CA THR A 12 -23.97 2.62 1.82
C THR A 12 -22.82 3.53 1.39
N TRP A 13 -22.09 3.14 0.34
CA TRP A 13 -20.88 3.82 -0.08
C TRP A 13 -21.13 5.27 -0.48
N ARG A 14 -20.39 6.20 0.12
CA ARG A 14 -20.47 7.64 -0.16
C ARG A 14 -19.08 8.27 -0.14
N PHE A 15 -18.92 9.39 -0.85
CA PHE A 15 -17.71 10.21 -0.79
C PHE A 15 -17.67 11.01 0.52
N THR A 16 -17.06 10.42 1.55
CA THR A 16 -16.74 11.14 2.78
C THR A 16 -15.34 11.74 2.69
N ARG A 17 -15.07 12.79 3.49
CA ARG A 17 -13.75 13.42 3.56
C ARG A 17 -12.64 12.39 3.84
N GLU A 18 -12.87 11.47 4.77
CA GLU A 18 -11.88 10.43 5.10
C GLU A 18 -11.56 9.53 3.91
N ARG A 19 -12.59 9.11 3.17
CA ARG A 19 -12.43 8.25 2.00
C ARG A 19 -11.73 8.96 0.86
N ILE A 20 -12.08 10.21 0.59
CA ILE A 20 -11.40 11.03 -0.42
C ILE A 20 -9.92 11.13 -0.09
N ILE A 21 -9.54 11.46 1.15
CA ILE A 21 -8.14 11.56 1.56
C ILE A 21 -7.41 10.23 1.36
N ASN A 22 -7.98 9.11 1.81
CA ASN A 22 -7.36 7.80 1.65
C ASN A 22 -7.21 7.42 0.16
N LEU A 23 -8.26 7.60 -0.64
CA LEU A 23 -8.21 7.33 -2.08
C LEU A 23 -7.17 8.22 -2.77
N SER A 24 -7.10 9.50 -2.44
CA SER A 24 -6.09 10.42 -2.98
C SER A 24 -4.67 9.93 -2.68
N ILE A 25 -4.37 9.52 -1.44
CA ILE A 25 -3.05 8.97 -1.07
C ILE A 25 -2.75 7.71 -1.91
N GLY A 26 -3.70 6.78 -1.97
CA GLY A 26 -3.53 5.53 -2.70
C GLY A 26 -3.31 5.73 -4.19
N PHE A 27 -4.13 6.56 -4.85
CA PHE A 27 -3.98 6.88 -6.27
C PHE A 27 -2.70 7.68 -6.54
N SER A 28 -2.33 8.62 -5.67
CA SER A 28 -1.06 9.34 -5.79
C SER A 28 0.13 8.38 -5.75
N ALA A 29 0.12 7.36 -4.90
CA ALA A 29 1.19 6.36 -4.86
C ALA A 29 1.32 5.60 -6.19
N VAL A 30 0.19 5.19 -6.80
CA VAL A 30 0.17 4.57 -8.14
C VAL A 30 0.73 5.53 -9.19
N LEU A 31 0.28 6.78 -9.21
CA LEU A 31 0.72 7.77 -10.19
C LEU A 31 2.21 8.08 -10.06
N ILE A 32 2.72 8.23 -8.83
CA ILE A 32 4.14 8.43 -8.58
C ILE A 32 4.93 7.21 -9.08
N TYR A 33 4.44 5.99 -8.83
CA TYR A 33 5.15 4.80 -9.30
C TYR A 33 5.22 4.73 -10.83
N GLU A 34 4.07 4.82 -11.50
CA GLU A 34 3.99 4.60 -12.96
C GLU A 34 4.56 5.76 -13.77
N PHE A 35 4.43 7.00 -13.31
CA PHE A 35 4.87 8.17 -14.09
C PHE A 35 6.22 8.74 -13.65
N ILE A 36 6.73 8.39 -12.46
CA ILE A 36 7.99 8.95 -11.93
C ILE A 36 8.98 7.84 -11.62
N ALA A 37 8.62 6.93 -10.71
CA ALA A 37 9.56 5.96 -10.16
C ALA A 37 10.06 4.98 -11.23
N ARG A 38 9.14 4.38 -11.97
CA ARG A 38 9.42 3.36 -12.97
C ARG A 38 10.09 3.91 -14.24
N PRO A 39 9.63 5.02 -14.86
CA PRO A 39 10.22 5.50 -16.10
C PRO A 39 11.47 6.38 -15.90
N PHE A 40 11.62 7.05 -14.76
CA PHE A 40 12.72 8.01 -14.55
C PHE A 40 13.66 7.59 -13.42
N TYR A 41 13.16 7.40 -12.19
CA TYR A 41 14.01 7.15 -11.03
C TYR A 41 14.82 5.85 -11.14
N ARG A 42 14.13 4.70 -11.30
CA ARG A 42 14.77 3.38 -11.35
C ARG A 42 15.79 3.28 -12.50
N PRO A 43 15.48 3.69 -13.75
CA PRO A 43 16.46 3.70 -14.83
C PRO A 43 17.64 4.64 -14.58
N TYR A 44 17.42 5.79 -13.93
CA TYR A 44 18.51 6.71 -13.59
C TYR A 44 19.48 6.10 -12.58
N ILE A 45 18.97 5.46 -11.52
CA ILE A 45 19.80 4.80 -10.51
C ILE A 45 20.64 3.69 -11.16
N TYR A 46 20.01 2.81 -11.94
CA TYR A 46 20.72 1.70 -12.60
C TYR A 46 21.74 2.18 -13.65
N LYS A 47 21.39 3.19 -14.46
CA LYS A 47 22.30 3.72 -15.50
C LYS A 47 23.54 4.36 -14.91
N ASN A 48 23.42 5.02 -13.76
CA ASN A 48 24.53 5.73 -13.12
C ASN A 48 25.24 4.88 -12.05
N ASN A 49 24.85 3.62 -11.86
CA ASN A 49 25.37 2.73 -10.81
C ASN A 49 25.34 3.38 -9.41
N ILE A 50 24.28 4.14 -9.12
CA ILE A 50 24.11 4.80 -7.83
C ILE A 50 23.67 3.74 -6.81
N ASN A 51 24.36 3.66 -5.69
CA ASN A 51 23.91 2.84 -4.56
C ASN A 51 22.86 3.63 -3.76
N ASP A 52 21.59 3.30 -3.97
CA ASP A 52 20.45 3.89 -3.25
C ASP A 52 19.88 2.95 -2.17
N PHE A 53 20.71 1.99 -1.70
CA PHE A 53 20.34 1.02 -0.68
C PHE A 53 19.12 0.15 -1.07
N HIS A 54 19.05 -0.27 -2.34
CA HIS A 54 17.98 -1.09 -2.95
C HIS A 54 16.62 -0.38 -3.05
N LEU A 55 16.55 0.93 -2.83
CA LEU A 55 15.29 1.66 -2.95
C LEU A 55 14.68 1.55 -4.35
N ALA A 56 15.51 1.64 -5.40
CA ALA A 56 15.07 1.45 -6.78
C ALA A 56 14.49 0.06 -7.01
N ASP A 57 15.02 -0.97 -6.37
CA ASP A 57 14.54 -2.35 -6.48
C ASP A 57 13.18 -2.52 -5.80
N THR A 58 13.00 -1.88 -4.64
CA THR A 58 11.80 -2.05 -3.81
C THR A 58 10.73 -0.96 -3.93
N ILE A 59 10.96 0.08 -4.75
CA ILE A 59 10.03 1.21 -4.87
C ILE A 59 8.65 0.79 -5.40
N GLY A 60 8.60 -0.26 -6.22
CA GLY A 60 7.35 -0.86 -6.69
C GLY A 60 6.56 -1.48 -5.55
N ASN A 61 7.21 -2.27 -4.69
CA ASN A 61 6.58 -2.88 -3.54
C ASN A 61 6.15 -1.86 -2.48
N SER A 62 6.97 -0.83 -2.27
CA SER A 62 6.67 0.24 -1.32
C SER A 62 5.44 1.04 -1.78
N LEU A 63 5.50 1.63 -2.98
CA LEU A 63 4.37 2.43 -3.49
C LEU A 63 3.14 1.56 -3.78
N GLY A 64 3.33 0.32 -4.22
CA GLY A 64 2.27 -0.67 -4.39
C GLY A 64 1.56 -0.98 -3.07
N THR A 65 2.30 -1.21 -1.98
CA THR A 65 1.71 -1.45 -0.65
C THR A 65 0.91 -0.24 -0.16
N ILE A 66 1.44 0.99 -0.32
CA ILE A 66 0.71 2.22 0.01
C ILE A 66 -0.59 2.30 -0.80
N ALA A 67 -0.50 2.08 -2.11
CA ALA A 67 -1.64 2.10 -3.00
C ALA A 67 -2.70 1.08 -2.56
N THR A 68 -2.34 -0.19 -2.40
CA THR A 68 -3.28 -1.26 -2.02
C THR A 68 -3.95 -0.96 -0.68
N VAL A 69 -3.18 -0.53 0.34
CA VAL A 69 -3.73 -0.21 1.65
C VAL A 69 -4.73 0.94 1.56
N PHE A 70 -4.30 2.09 1.03
CA PHE A 70 -5.10 3.31 1.08
C PHE A 70 -6.29 3.29 0.11
N VAL A 71 -6.16 2.63 -1.03
CA VAL A 71 -7.28 2.40 -1.95
C VAL A 71 -8.33 1.49 -1.29
N LEU A 72 -7.93 0.35 -0.72
CA LEU A 72 -8.89 -0.59 -0.13
C LEU A 72 -9.59 0.00 1.09
N ILE A 73 -8.88 0.66 2.02
CA ILE A 73 -9.58 1.32 3.14
C ILE A 73 -10.49 2.46 2.66
N GLY A 74 -10.13 3.16 1.57
CA GLY A 74 -10.98 4.18 0.96
C GLY A 74 -12.26 3.62 0.37
N PHE A 75 -12.21 2.42 -0.23
CA PHE A 75 -13.39 1.77 -0.83
C PHE A 75 -14.25 1.01 0.19
N ILE A 76 -13.66 0.15 1.01
CA ILE A 76 -14.41 -0.81 1.83
C ILE A 76 -14.33 -0.54 3.34
N GLY A 77 -13.51 0.41 3.77
CA GLY A 77 -13.34 0.78 5.16
C GLY A 77 -14.53 1.56 5.74
N GLN A 78 -14.95 1.18 6.94
CA GLN A 78 -15.94 1.91 7.74
C GLN A 78 -15.44 2.10 9.17
N GLY A 79 -15.10 3.34 9.49
CA GLY A 79 -14.64 3.72 10.83
C GLY A 79 -13.24 3.22 11.17
N ARG A 80 -12.70 3.81 12.24
CA ARG A 80 -11.29 3.65 12.63
C ARG A 80 -10.88 2.21 12.90
N SER A 81 -11.69 1.46 13.63
CA SER A 81 -11.36 0.07 14.01
C SER A 81 -11.19 -0.81 12.78
N GLN A 82 -12.12 -0.69 11.81
CA GLN A 82 -12.04 -1.46 10.57
C GLN A 82 -10.86 -1.02 9.70
N HIS A 83 -10.58 0.29 9.60
CA HIS A 83 -9.40 0.77 8.89
C HIS A 83 -8.10 0.20 9.46
N LEU A 84 -7.93 0.24 10.79
CA LEU A 84 -6.73 -0.30 11.44
C LEU A 84 -6.59 -1.81 11.26
N PHE A 85 -7.70 -2.54 11.29
CA PHE A 85 -7.72 -3.96 10.96
C PHE A 85 -7.31 -4.21 9.51
N LEU A 86 -7.93 -3.50 8.55
CA LEU A 86 -7.65 -3.64 7.12
C LEU A 86 -6.19 -3.31 6.80
N ILE A 87 -5.62 -2.23 7.35
CA ILE A 87 -4.21 -1.87 7.14
C ILE A 87 -3.28 -3.04 7.50
N LYS A 88 -3.47 -3.63 8.68
CA LYS A 88 -2.66 -4.77 9.13
C LYS A 88 -2.84 -5.99 8.24
N THR A 89 -4.10 -6.35 7.97
CA THR A 89 -4.43 -7.53 7.17
C THR A 89 -3.91 -7.40 5.74
N ILE A 90 -4.08 -6.24 5.11
CA ILE A 90 -3.59 -5.98 3.75
C ILE A 90 -2.06 -6.02 3.73
N ALA A 91 -1.37 -5.35 4.65
CA ALA A 91 0.09 -5.37 4.70
C ALA A 91 0.64 -6.81 4.86
N ILE A 92 0.03 -7.61 5.73
CA ILE A 92 0.39 -9.02 5.89
C ILE A 92 0.10 -9.80 4.60
N SER A 93 -1.06 -9.60 3.97
CA SER A 93 -1.42 -10.27 2.72
C SER A 93 -0.45 -9.94 1.58
N VAL A 94 0.00 -8.69 1.46
CA VAL A 94 1.00 -8.31 0.44
C VAL A 94 2.35 -8.94 0.76
N ALA A 95 2.77 -9.01 2.02
CA ALA A 95 4.01 -9.69 2.40
C ALA A 95 3.95 -11.21 2.11
N VAL A 96 2.80 -11.84 2.38
CA VAL A 96 2.57 -13.26 2.03
C VAL A 96 2.55 -13.46 0.52
N TYR A 97 1.99 -12.51 -0.24
CA TYR A 97 2.00 -12.55 -1.70
C TYR A 97 3.44 -12.57 -2.25
N GLU A 98 4.35 -11.78 -1.68
CA GLU A 98 5.77 -11.80 -2.06
C GLU A 98 6.45 -13.15 -1.77
N ILE A 99 6.12 -13.78 -0.64
CA ILE A 99 6.63 -15.12 -0.31
C ILE A 99 6.06 -16.16 -1.30
N ALA A 100 4.85 -15.93 -1.81
CA ALA A 100 4.17 -16.80 -2.77
C ALA A 100 4.61 -16.58 -4.23
N HIS A 101 5.47 -15.59 -4.54
CA HIS A 101 5.96 -15.35 -5.89
C HIS A 101 6.56 -16.57 -6.62
N PRO A 102 7.23 -17.54 -5.96
CA PRO A 102 7.70 -18.77 -6.61
C PRO A 102 6.60 -19.59 -7.28
N LEU A 103 5.37 -19.52 -6.75
CA LEU A 103 4.20 -20.19 -7.36
C LEU A 103 3.84 -19.58 -8.74
N LEU A 104 4.31 -18.36 -9.01
CA LEU A 104 4.12 -17.62 -10.26
C LEU A 104 5.39 -17.61 -11.14
N GLY A 105 6.39 -18.44 -10.80
CA GLY A 105 7.65 -18.55 -11.55
C GLY A 105 8.66 -17.41 -11.31
N LYS A 106 8.48 -16.61 -10.25
CA LYS A 106 9.42 -15.55 -9.86
C LYS A 106 10.15 -15.92 -8.55
N PRO A 107 11.45 -15.60 -8.42
CA PRO A 107 12.16 -15.83 -7.15
C PRO A 107 11.60 -14.95 -6.04
N ILE A 108 11.82 -15.36 -4.79
CA ILE A 108 11.55 -14.52 -3.62
C ILE A 108 12.65 -13.45 -3.53
N ASP A 109 12.26 -12.18 -3.45
CA ASP A 109 13.17 -11.07 -3.15
C ASP A 109 13.03 -10.64 -1.67
N PRO A 110 14.05 -10.88 -0.83
CA PRO A 110 14.02 -10.46 0.58
C PRO A 110 13.88 -8.95 0.78
N TRP A 111 14.38 -8.14 -0.16
CA TRP A 111 14.28 -6.68 -0.07
C TRP A 111 12.84 -6.22 -0.28
N ASP A 112 12.12 -6.84 -1.21
CA ASP A 112 10.71 -6.57 -1.45
C ASP A 112 9.82 -6.95 -0.26
N ILE A 113 10.12 -8.06 0.43
CA ILE A 113 9.45 -8.44 1.68
C ILE A 113 9.72 -7.41 2.77
N LEU A 114 10.99 -7.02 2.97
CA LEU A 114 11.37 -6.03 3.96
C LEU A 114 10.69 -4.68 3.70
N ALA A 115 10.69 -4.23 2.44
CA ALA A 115 10.04 -3.00 2.01
C ALA A 115 8.53 -3.04 2.26
N THR A 116 7.85 -4.15 1.97
CA THR A 116 6.43 -4.31 2.26
C THR A 116 6.13 -4.24 3.75
N ILE A 117 6.93 -4.89 4.61
CA ILE A 117 6.74 -4.85 6.07
C ILE A 117 6.94 -3.43 6.61
N LEU A 118 8.04 -2.77 6.24
CA LEU A 118 8.33 -1.39 6.66
C LEU A 118 7.24 -0.43 6.17
N THR A 119 6.80 -0.60 4.93
CA THR A 119 5.75 0.23 4.34
C THR A 119 4.39 -0.01 4.97
N GLY A 120 4.05 -1.25 5.36
CA GLY A 120 2.86 -1.56 6.13
C GLY A 120 2.85 -0.85 7.49
N GLY A 121 3.98 -0.85 8.18
CA GLY A 121 4.18 -0.08 9.41
C GLY A 121 4.03 1.43 9.18
N PHE A 122 4.64 1.94 8.12
CA PHE A 122 4.50 3.34 7.70
C PHE A 122 3.04 3.72 7.42
N CYS A 123 2.28 2.90 6.69
CA CYS A 123 0.87 3.14 6.40
C CYS A 123 0.04 3.24 7.69
N LEU A 124 0.35 2.41 8.70
CA LEU A 124 -0.32 2.45 9.99
C LEU A 124 -0.04 3.76 10.75
N VAL A 125 1.21 4.23 10.73
CA VAL A 125 1.60 5.51 11.33
C VAL A 125 0.94 6.68 10.59
N LEU A 126 1.04 6.68 9.26
CA LEU A 126 0.48 7.71 8.39
C LEU A 126 -1.04 7.83 8.58
N TYR A 127 -1.76 6.70 8.62
CA TYR A 127 -3.20 6.71 8.87
C TYR A 127 -3.56 7.34 10.22
N LYS A 128 -2.82 6.98 11.29
CA LYS A 128 -3.05 7.55 12.63
C LYS A 128 -2.77 9.06 12.68
N PHE A 129 -1.78 9.52 11.93
CA PHE A 129 -1.42 10.94 11.85
C PHE A 129 -2.48 11.76 11.11
N ILE A 130 -2.97 11.26 9.97
CA ILE A 130 -3.98 11.95 9.14
C ILE A 130 -5.36 11.94 9.80
N HIS A 131 -5.68 10.87 10.52
CA HIS A 131 -6.95 10.69 11.23
C HIS A 131 -6.67 10.56 12.74
N PRO A 132 -6.38 11.65 13.47
CA PRO A 132 -6.12 11.58 14.91
C PRO A 132 -7.38 11.21 15.70
N ILE A 133 -7.19 10.62 16.89
CA ILE A 133 -8.27 10.43 17.85
C ILE A 133 -8.60 11.82 18.40
N LYS A 134 -9.86 12.24 18.28
CA LYS A 134 -10.37 13.43 18.96
C LYS A 134 -10.67 13.12 20.40
#